data_AF-A0A2S4W5X1-F1
#
_entry.id   AF-A0A2S4W5X1-F1
#
_cell.length_a   1.000
_cell.length_b   1.000
_cell.length_c   1.000
_cell.angle_alpha   90.00
_cell.angle_beta   90.00
_cell.angle_gamma   90.00
#
_symmetry.space_group_name_H-M   'P 1'
#
loop_
_entity.id
_entity.type
_entity.pdbx_description
1 polymer ?
#
loop_
_entity_poly.entity_id
_entity_poly.type
_entity_poly.pdbx_seq_one_letter_code
_entity_poly.pdbx_strand_id
1 'polypeptide(L)'
;MANGSSAENVIIRFDLSCTFWVNSGPSKYEQITASSPTVLPFVCSKNLVFKRFKYGVIHHLDLTSGTDLDSVLKTADNRNLLEWRFSPSNNPNDVSHGPSKLFVVKDDTSLKAFLAFEEQTRIQDGDSSGRPTIEIIMSKPIENPSSVSPSKRRSTANPDRPGLDPSNIDMEAFLKICHIPLRDKHTRALITIHRLHHWTVFDYLSIEELKSIKFSLGPAILLNAGVTEINRRIDSKKESKEDDEASTSKRSKLNLDPKTLEMEAFLKLSHFPLTDKHTRSLITIHRIHHWSVFKYLTVEEMRAIKFRLGPAILINAGVSEVNRQAGFEDEKCGLVIGERSKLNPDGTLIPETGSSIVTEPSLDHILSNQDRSRLDPDKLEMEDFLEICYIPADCEHTRITIFLNFIHHWSVFKYLSLQQLKDISFSLGPAILINAGVSEVIRLSTSVV
;
A
#
# COMPACT_ATOMS: atom_id res chain seq x y z
N MET A 1 -40.58 -29.23 -29.35
CA MET A 1 -40.45 -27.85 -28.88
C MET A 1 -40.24 -27.90 -27.38
N ALA A 2 -39.00 -27.76 -26.92
CA ALA A 2 -38.68 -27.72 -25.50
C ALA A 2 -38.78 -26.26 -25.03
N ASN A 3 -39.73 -25.97 -24.14
CA ASN A 3 -39.82 -24.67 -23.47
C ASN A 3 -38.67 -24.57 -22.46
N GLY A 4 -37.61 -23.88 -22.87
CA GLY A 4 -36.58 -23.41 -21.95
C GLY A 4 -37.17 -22.32 -21.07
N SER A 5 -37.42 -22.65 -19.79
CA SER A 5 -37.65 -21.67 -18.74
C SER A 5 -36.38 -20.81 -18.64
N SER A 6 -36.45 -19.62 -19.23
CA SER A 6 -35.52 -18.53 -18.94
C SER A 6 -35.62 -18.26 -17.44
N ALA A 7 -34.55 -18.54 -16.69
CA ALA A 7 -34.42 -18.08 -15.32
C ALA A 7 -34.49 -16.56 -15.33
N GLU A 8 -35.68 -16.00 -15.13
CA GLU A 8 -35.87 -14.57 -14.95
C GLU A 8 -34.97 -14.15 -13.79
N ASN A 9 -34.04 -13.24 -14.08
CA ASN A 9 -33.23 -12.59 -13.06
C ASN A 9 -34.19 -11.86 -12.13
N VAL A 10 -34.54 -12.49 -11.00
CA VAL A 10 -35.41 -11.85 -10.02
C VAL A 10 -34.68 -10.65 -9.46
N ILE A 11 -35.26 -9.49 -9.73
CA ILE A 11 -34.75 -8.19 -9.34
C ILE A 11 -35.42 -7.76 -8.03
N ILE A 12 -34.63 -7.41 -7.02
CA ILE A 12 -35.14 -6.85 -5.76
C ILE A 12 -34.85 -5.35 -5.73
N ARG A 13 -35.85 -4.58 -5.30
CA ARG A 13 -35.81 -3.11 -5.22
C ARG A 13 -35.78 -2.69 -3.75
N PHE A 14 -34.80 -1.87 -3.38
CA PHE A 14 -34.61 -1.42 -2.01
C PHE A 14 -34.85 0.08 -1.85
N ASP A 15 -35.44 0.45 -0.72
CA ASP A 15 -35.42 1.83 -0.25
C ASP A 15 -34.21 2.01 0.69
N LEU A 16 -33.54 3.17 0.60
CA LEU A 16 -32.27 3.42 1.31
C LEU A 16 -32.43 4.53 2.35
N SER A 17 -31.91 4.29 3.54
CA SER A 17 -31.60 5.30 4.54
C SER A 17 -30.15 5.16 4.99
N CYS A 18 -29.49 6.30 5.22
CA CYS A 18 -28.17 6.31 5.82
C CYS A 18 -28.07 7.38 6.90
N THR A 19 -27.42 7.00 7.99
CA THR A 19 -27.19 7.86 9.15
C THR A 19 -25.73 7.78 9.52
N PHE A 20 -25.03 8.91 9.49
CA PHE A 20 -23.59 8.97 9.70
C PHE A 20 -23.19 10.15 10.58
N TRP A 21 -22.09 10.01 11.31
CA TRP A 21 -21.51 11.08 12.13
C TRP A 21 -20.31 11.68 11.41
N VAL A 22 -20.36 12.97 11.11
CA VAL A 22 -19.27 13.72 10.46
C VAL A 22 -18.61 14.64 11.47
N ASN A 23 -17.29 14.73 11.43
CA ASN A 23 -16.55 15.68 12.25
C ASN A 23 -16.72 17.10 11.66
N SER A 24 -17.35 18.01 12.42
CA SER A 24 -17.57 19.41 12.04
C SER A 24 -16.58 20.38 12.72
N GLY A 25 -15.58 19.87 13.43
CA GLY A 25 -14.54 20.65 14.11
C GLY A 25 -13.86 19.89 15.26
N PRO A 26 -12.88 20.51 15.95
CA PRO A 26 -12.19 19.85 17.06
C PRO A 26 -13.20 19.41 18.13
N SER A 27 -13.37 18.07 18.23
CA SER A 27 -14.29 17.39 19.14
C SER A 27 -15.78 17.67 18.95
N LYS A 28 -16.22 18.05 17.73
CA LYS A 28 -17.65 18.16 17.39
C LYS A 28 -18.02 17.20 16.27
N TYR A 29 -18.99 16.33 16.54
CA TYR A 29 -19.59 15.44 15.55
C TYR A 29 -21.04 15.84 15.30
N GLU A 30 -21.39 16.01 14.04
CA GLU A 30 -22.75 16.24 13.58
C GLU A 30 -23.31 14.97 12.95
N GLN A 31 -24.53 14.62 13.33
CA GLN A 31 -25.24 13.49 12.75
C GLN A 31 -25.95 13.96 11.49
N ILE A 32 -25.58 13.39 10.36
CA ILE A 32 -26.24 13.62 9.08
C ILE A 32 -27.09 12.37 8.80
N THR A 33 -28.39 12.60 8.58
CA THR A 33 -29.31 11.57 8.14
C THR A 33 -29.74 11.91 6.73
N ALA A 34 -29.41 11.07 5.77
CA ALA A 34 -29.94 11.15 4.42
C ALA A 34 -30.86 9.94 4.22
N SER A 35 -32.14 10.22 4.05
CA SER A 35 -33.13 9.27 3.52
C SER A 35 -33.37 9.67 2.08
N SER A 36 -33.35 8.71 1.14
CA SER A 36 -33.61 9.01 -0.27
C SER A 36 -35.07 9.43 -0.45
N PRO A 37 -35.41 10.71 -0.71
CA PRO A 37 -36.77 11.11 -0.99
C PRO A 37 -36.92 11.15 -2.52
N THR A 38 -37.34 10.04 -3.13
CA THR A 38 -37.67 9.90 -4.57
C THR A 38 -36.48 10.09 -5.55
N VAL A 39 -36.21 9.27 -6.59
CA VAL A 39 -37.10 8.76 -7.66
C VAL A 39 -36.74 7.33 -8.12
N LEU A 40 -35.58 6.75 -7.72
CA LEU A 40 -35.16 5.42 -8.19
C LEU A 40 -34.72 4.50 -7.04
N PRO A 41 -35.42 3.36 -6.82
CA PRO A 41 -34.99 2.38 -5.82
C PRO A 41 -33.68 1.73 -6.26
N PHE A 42 -32.85 1.33 -5.29
CA PHE A 42 -31.64 0.57 -5.60
C PHE A 42 -32.03 -0.83 -6.07
N VAL A 43 -31.49 -1.23 -7.22
CA VAL A 43 -31.85 -2.46 -7.90
C VAL A 43 -30.68 -3.45 -7.82
N CYS A 44 -30.93 -4.64 -7.26
CA CYS A 44 -29.89 -5.64 -7.13
C CYS A 44 -30.34 -7.03 -7.63
N SER A 45 -29.39 -7.77 -8.21
CA SER A 45 -29.53 -9.18 -8.56
C SER A 45 -29.18 -10.08 -7.37
N LYS A 46 -29.89 -11.20 -7.22
CA LYS A 46 -29.69 -12.16 -6.13
C LYS A 46 -28.30 -12.79 -6.06
N ASN A 47 -27.58 -12.80 -7.17
CA ASN A 47 -26.27 -13.45 -7.26
C ASN A 47 -25.10 -12.51 -6.96
N LEU A 48 -25.38 -11.29 -6.47
CA LEU A 48 -24.34 -10.32 -6.19
C LEU A 48 -23.60 -10.68 -4.90
N VAL A 49 -22.27 -10.72 -4.96
CA VAL A 49 -21.43 -10.81 -3.75
C VAL A 49 -21.56 -9.53 -2.93
N PHE A 50 -21.54 -9.63 -1.60
CA PHE A 50 -21.79 -8.54 -0.67
C PHE A 50 -20.84 -7.36 -0.89
N LYS A 51 -19.58 -7.62 -1.24
CA LYS A 51 -18.64 -6.54 -1.61
C LYS A 51 -19.12 -5.71 -2.80
N ARG A 52 -19.65 -6.34 -3.84
CA ARG A 52 -20.22 -5.65 -5.01
C ARG A 52 -21.55 -4.98 -4.68
N PHE A 53 -22.33 -5.60 -3.81
CA PHE A 53 -23.56 -5.03 -3.28
C PHE A 53 -23.29 -3.70 -2.58
N LYS A 54 -22.36 -3.67 -1.62
CA LYS A 54 -21.97 -2.45 -0.90
C LYS A 54 -21.51 -1.35 -1.84
N TYR A 55 -20.66 -1.69 -2.82
CA TYR A 55 -20.20 -0.74 -3.82
C TYR A 55 -21.35 -0.14 -4.64
N GLY A 56 -22.31 -0.97 -5.06
CA GLY A 56 -23.50 -0.53 -5.78
C GLY A 56 -24.37 0.41 -4.96
N VAL A 57 -24.59 0.10 -3.67
CA VAL A 57 -25.38 0.96 -2.77
C VAL A 57 -24.69 2.29 -2.52
N ILE A 58 -23.38 2.29 -2.22
CA ILE A 58 -22.61 3.52 -1.97
C ILE A 58 -22.62 4.43 -3.22
N HIS A 59 -22.39 3.85 -4.40
CA HIS A 59 -22.45 4.60 -5.65
C HIS A 59 -23.85 5.15 -5.95
N HIS A 60 -24.91 4.42 -5.60
CA HIS A 60 -26.29 4.90 -5.74
C HIS A 60 -26.61 6.06 -4.79
N LEU A 61 -26.07 6.03 -3.56
CA LEU A 61 -26.21 7.12 -2.60
C LEU A 61 -25.45 8.39 -3.04
N ASP A 62 -24.25 8.24 -3.61
CA ASP A 62 -23.46 9.36 -4.14
C ASP A 62 -24.19 10.12 -5.25
N LEU A 63 -24.73 9.38 -6.23
CA LEU A 63 -25.50 9.93 -7.35
C LEU A 63 -26.77 10.68 -6.93
N THR A 64 -27.31 10.39 -5.74
CA THR A 64 -28.56 10.98 -5.25
C THR A 64 -28.35 12.10 -4.23
N SER A 65 -27.17 12.17 -3.62
CA SER A 65 -26.89 13.09 -2.50
C SER A 65 -26.15 14.36 -2.91
N GLY A 66 -25.48 14.38 -4.08
CA GLY A 66 -24.78 15.57 -4.62
C GLY A 66 -23.61 16.08 -3.76
N THR A 67 -23.19 15.32 -2.75
CA THR A 67 -22.07 15.58 -1.84
C THR A 67 -21.02 14.50 -2.01
N ASP A 68 -19.76 14.76 -1.64
CA ASP A 68 -18.63 13.80 -1.68
C ASP A 68 -18.81 12.69 -0.60
N LEU A 69 -19.92 11.98 -0.69
CA LEU A 69 -20.35 10.97 0.27
C LEU A 69 -19.71 9.61 -0.06
N ASP A 70 -19.39 9.38 -1.34
CA ASP A 70 -18.68 8.20 -1.81
C ASP A 70 -17.33 7.99 -1.11
N SER A 71 -16.51 9.05 -0.98
CA SER A 71 -15.20 8.95 -0.34
C SER A 71 -15.31 8.63 1.17
N VAL A 72 -16.28 9.24 1.86
CA VAL A 72 -16.54 9.04 3.29
C VAL A 72 -17.06 7.64 3.55
N LEU A 73 -18.07 7.19 2.80
CA LEU A 73 -18.66 5.84 2.96
C LEU A 73 -17.67 4.75 2.56
N LYS A 74 -16.88 4.92 1.49
CA LYS A 74 -15.81 3.97 1.14
C LYS A 74 -14.76 3.87 2.24
N THR A 75 -14.33 5.01 2.80
CA THR A 75 -13.35 5.05 3.89
C THR A 75 -13.89 4.38 5.15
N ALA A 76 -15.14 4.64 5.51
CA ALA A 76 -15.79 4.04 6.66
C ALA A 76 -16.04 2.53 6.48
N ASP A 77 -16.46 2.09 5.30
CA ASP A 77 -16.64 0.68 4.96
C ASP A 77 -15.30 -0.08 5.03
N ASN A 78 -14.23 0.51 4.50
CA ASN A 78 -12.87 -0.05 4.57
C ASN A 78 -12.35 -0.17 6.02
N ARG A 79 -12.81 0.71 6.92
CA ARG A 79 -12.49 0.68 8.35
C ARG A 79 -13.47 -0.16 9.18
N ASN A 80 -14.45 -0.82 8.55
CA ASN A 80 -15.53 -1.56 9.19
C ASN A 80 -16.34 -0.74 10.22
N LEU A 81 -16.50 0.56 9.95
CA LEU A 81 -17.25 1.49 10.80
C LEU A 81 -18.75 1.55 10.44
N LEU A 82 -19.14 0.92 9.33
CA LEU A 82 -20.52 0.87 8.84
C LEU A 82 -21.20 -0.43 9.25
N GLU A 83 -22.39 -0.29 9.82
CA GLU A 83 -23.32 -1.39 10.06
C GLU A 83 -24.42 -1.37 9.00
N TRP A 84 -24.64 -2.51 8.34
CA TRP A 84 -25.63 -2.66 7.29
C TRP A 84 -26.85 -3.41 7.82
N ARG A 85 -27.96 -2.70 8.00
CA ARG A 85 -29.21 -3.20 8.57
C ARG A 85 -30.27 -3.30 7.49
N PHE A 86 -30.93 -4.44 7.40
CA PHE A 86 -31.94 -4.72 6.39
C PHE A 86 -33.27 -5.01 7.07
N SER A 87 -34.33 -4.37 6.57
CA SER A 87 -35.69 -4.68 6.99
C SER A 87 -36.46 -5.28 5.82
N PRO A 88 -37.20 -6.37 6.04
CA PRO A 88 -38.04 -6.97 5.01
C PRO A 88 -39.27 -6.10 4.69
N SER A 89 -39.93 -6.41 3.58
CA SER A 89 -41.09 -5.67 3.04
C SER A 89 -42.38 -5.68 3.89
N ASN A 90 -42.42 -6.44 4.99
CA ASN A 90 -43.67 -6.74 5.69
C ASN A 90 -44.15 -5.58 6.59
N ASN A 91 -45.47 -5.43 6.64
CA ASN A 91 -46.19 -4.36 7.34
C ASN A 91 -45.86 -4.39 8.85
N PRO A 92 -45.44 -3.27 9.47
CA PRO A 92 -45.09 -3.19 10.89
C PRO A 92 -46.22 -3.54 11.88
N ASN A 93 -47.43 -3.83 11.40
CA ASN A 93 -48.59 -4.23 12.20
C ASN A 93 -48.88 -5.74 12.21
N ASP A 94 -48.08 -6.59 11.57
CA ASP A 94 -48.26 -8.04 11.67
C ASP A 94 -47.60 -8.59 12.96
N VAL A 95 -48.40 -8.66 14.02
CA VAL A 95 -48.02 -9.08 15.39
C VAL A 95 -47.64 -10.57 15.47
N SER A 96 -47.76 -11.33 14.38
CA SER A 96 -47.47 -12.77 14.37
C SER A 96 -45.97 -13.11 14.38
N HIS A 97 -45.07 -12.17 14.05
CA HIS A 97 -43.63 -12.40 13.95
C HIS A 97 -42.74 -11.40 14.72
N GLY A 98 -43.17 -10.94 15.89
CA GLY A 98 -42.31 -10.19 16.83
C GLY A 98 -41.82 -8.84 16.30
N PRO A 99 -41.12 -8.04 17.14
CA PRO A 99 -40.68 -6.69 16.76
C PRO A 99 -39.80 -6.76 15.50
N SER A 100 -40.09 -5.88 14.53
CA SER A 100 -39.45 -5.72 13.21
C SER A 100 -38.07 -6.38 13.13
N LYS A 101 -38.01 -7.57 12.51
CA LYS A 101 -36.79 -8.38 12.44
C LYS A 101 -35.74 -7.67 11.59
N LEU A 102 -34.87 -6.94 12.25
CA LEU A 102 -33.76 -6.22 11.65
C LEU A 102 -32.61 -7.20 11.38
N PHE A 103 -32.21 -7.36 10.12
CA PHE A 103 -31.12 -8.24 9.73
C PHE A 103 -29.81 -7.43 9.63
N VAL A 104 -28.83 -7.77 10.47
CA VAL A 104 -27.47 -7.20 10.34
C VAL A 104 -26.70 -8.05 9.36
N VAL A 105 -26.42 -7.49 8.17
CA VAL A 105 -25.71 -8.18 7.09
C VAL A 105 -24.23 -7.83 7.14
N LYS A 106 -23.36 -8.84 7.24
CA LYS A 106 -21.91 -8.67 7.41
C LYS A 106 -21.07 -9.34 6.33
N ASP A 107 -21.66 -10.27 5.57
CA ASP A 107 -20.97 -11.12 4.60
C ASP A 107 -21.92 -11.65 3.52
N ASP A 108 -21.38 -12.38 2.55
CA ASP A 108 -22.14 -13.00 1.46
C ASP A 108 -23.21 -13.98 1.98
N THR A 109 -22.95 -14.66 3.09
CA THR A 109 -23.85 -15.68 3.66
C THR A 109 -25.09 -15.02 4.25
N SER A 110 -24.90 -13.98 5.07
CA SER A 110 -25.97 -13.19 5.68
C SER A 110 -26.76 -12.40 4.64
N LEU A 111 -26.12 -11.90 3.59
CA LEU A 111 -26.82 -11.26 2.47
C LEU A 111 -27.72 -12.26 1.75
N LYS A 112 -27.19 -13.43 1.38
CA LYS A 112 -27.98 -14.49 0.71
C LYS A 112 -29.13 -14.98 1.57
N ALA A 113 -28.91 -15.13 2.88
CA ALA A 113 -29.96 -15.52 3.82
C ALA A 113 -31.10 -14.49 3.86
N PHE A 114 -30.77 -13.19 3.87
CA PHE A 114 -31.76 -12.12 3.79
C PHE A 114 -32.52 -12.14 2.44
N LEU A 115 -31.80 -12.22 1.31
CA LEU A 115 -32.41 -12.21 -0.02
C LEU A 115 -33.35 -13.42 -0.24
N ALA A 116 -32.98 -14.60 0.28
CA ALA A 116 -33.82 -15.79 0.23
C ALA A 116 -35.07 -15.65 1.12
N PHE A 117 -34.92 -15.02 2.30
CA PHE A 117 -36.05 -14.72 3.20
C PHE A 117 -37.04 -13.76 2.54
N GLU A 118 -36.55 -12.67 1.96
CA GLU A 118 -37.35 -11.64 1.28
C GLU A 118 -38.06 -12.15 0.02
N GLU A 119 -37.45 -13.11 -0.68
CA GLU A 119 -38.11 -13.81 -1.78
C GLU A 119 -39.28 -14.67 -1.28
N GLN A 120 -39.05 -15.42 -0.20
CA GLN A 120 -40.06 -16.31 0.37
C GLN A 120 -41.29 -15.54 0.86
N THR A 121 -41.09 -14.35 1.46
CA THR A 121 -42.19 -13.48 1.90
C THR A 121 -42.96 -12.90 0.72
N ARG A 122 -42.29 -12.45 -0.36
CA ARG A 122 -42.93 -11.95 -1.58
C ARG A 122 -43.81 -12.98 -2.29
N ILE A 123 -43.40 -14.25 -2.29
CA ILE A 123 -44.19 -15.34 -2.89
C ILE A 123 -45.48 -15.59 -2.08
N GLN A 124 -45.45 -15.34 -0.77
CA GLN A 124 -46.58 -15.59 0.14
C GLN A 124 -47.59 -14.43 0.20
N ASP A 125 -47.11 -13.18 0.20
CA ASP A 125 -47.97 -11.99 0.44
C ASP A 125 -48.50 -11.32 -0.86
N GLY A 126 -48.07 -11.81 -2.04
CA GLY A 126 -48.39 -11.18 -3.33
C GLY A 126 -47.73 -9.81 -3.50
N ASP A 127 -47.80 -9.24 -4.71
CA ASP A 127 -47.08 -8.01 -5.12
C ASP A 127 -47.57 -6.71 -4.43
N SER A 128 -48.28 -6.84 -3.29
CA SER A 128 -48.87 -5.74 -2.52
C SER A 128 -48.13 -5.42 -1.21
N SER A 129 -47.08 -6.17 -0.84
CA SER A 129 -46.24 -5.87 0.33
C SER A 129 -45.30 -4.69 0.04
N GLY A 130 -44.80 -4.02 1.10
CA GLY A 130 -43.91 -2.87 1.00
C GLY A 130 -42.59 -3.15 0.28
N ARG A 131 -41.62 -2.23 0.36
CA ARG A 131 -40.26 -2.46 -0.15
C ARG A 131 -39.33 -2.78 1.01
N PRO A 132 -38.35 -3.68 0.82
CA PRO A 132 -37.32 -3.90 1.82
C PRO A 132 -36.48 -2.63 1.95
N THR A 133 -36.09 -2.29 3.18
CA THR A 133 -35.29 -1.10 3.46
C THR A 133 -33.86 -1.50 3.85
N ILE A 134 -32.89 -0.69 3.42
CA ILE A 134 -31.50 -0.80 3.85
C ILE A 134 -31.17 0.46 4.64
N GLU A 135 -30.75 0.25 5.88
CA GLU A 135 -30.27 1.29 6.78
C GLU A 135 -28.75 1.11 6.97
N ILE A 136 -27.98 2.13 6.57
CA ILE A 136 -26.54 2.16 6.76
C ILE A 136 -26.24 3.08 7.94
N ILE A 137 -25.67 2.52 9.02
CA ILE A 137 -25.39 3.27 10.24
C ILE A 137 -23.88 3.33 10.47
N MET A 138 -23.37 4.54 10.62
CA MET A 138 -22.05 4.75 11.24
C MET A 138 -22.27 5.09 12.71
N SER A 139 -21.61 4.36 13.62
CA SER A 139 -21.70 4.67 15.05
C SER A 139 -20.89 5.93 15.39
N LYS A 140 -21.37 6.75 16.35
CA LYS A 140 -20.62 7.92 16.83
C LYS A 140 -19.25 7.46 17.33
N PRO A 141 -18.13 8.07 16.89
CA PRO A 141 -16.82 7.79 17.48
C PRO A 141 -16.89 8.07 18.98
N ILE A 142 -16.39 7.16 19.81
CA ILE A 142 -16.40 7.30 21.27
C ILE A 142 -15.57 8.53 21.63
N GLU A 143 -16.23 9.63 21.96
CA GLU A 143 -15.61 10.77 22.65
C GLU A 143 -15.20 10.27 24.02
N ASN A 144 -13.89 10.17 24.28
CA ASN A 144 -13.37 9.86 25.61
C ASN A 144 -13.96 10.86 26.62
N PRO A 145 -14.78 10.43 27.60
CA PRO A 145 -15.15 11.28 28.70
C PRO A 145 -14.01 11.23 29.72
N SER A 146 -13.27 12.34 29.81
CA SER A 146 -12.40 12.60 30.94
C SER A 146 -13.19 12.57 32.26
N SER A 147 -12.55 12.00 33.28
CA SER A 147 -12.87 12.05 34.72
C SER A 147 -14.12 11.34 35.23
N VAL A 148 -13.99 10.04 35.56
CA VAL A 148 -14.49 9.52 36.84
C VAL A 148 -13.46 8.54 37.41
N SER A 149 -13.06 8.78 38.65
CA SER A 149 -12.03 8.11 39.44
C SER A 149 -12.11 6.57 39.47
N PRO A 150 -10.97 5.85 39.55
CA PRO A 150 -10.97 4.39 39.54
C PRO A 150 -11.44 3.84 40.88
N SER A 151 -12.64 3.24 40.90
CA SER A 151 -12.99 2.29 41.94
C SER A 151 -12.18 1.00 41.72
N LYS A 152 -11.32 0.71 42.69
CA LYS A 152 -10.53 -0.53 42.83
C LYS A 152 -11.33 -1.75 42.37
N ARG A 153 -10.97 -2.31 41.21
CA ARG A 153 -11.07 -3.76 40.99
C ARG A 153 -9.69 -4.29 40.62
N ARG A 154 -9.14 -4.98 41.62
CA ARG A 154 -7.92 -5.79 41.57
C ARG A 154 -8.05 -6.77 40.41
N SER A 155 -7.35 -6.52 39.32
CA SER A 155 -6.93 -7.56 38.39
C SER A 155 -5.41 -7.63 38.49
N THR A 156 -4.98 -8.76 39.03
CA THR A 156 -3.61 -9.17 39.29
C THR A 156 -2.67 -8.79 38.16
N ALA A 157 -1.67 -7.98 38.51
CA ALA A 157 -0.50 -7.73 37.70
C ALA A 157 0.14 -9.07 37.32
N ASN A 158 0.39 -9.26 36.03
CA ASN A 158 1.32 -10.26 35.53
C ASN A 158 2.60 -9.47 35.17
N PRO A 159 3.66 -9.49 36.00
CA PRO A 159 4.80 -8.60 35.87
C PRO A 159 5.87 -9.25 34.98
N ASP A 160 5.53 -9.58 33.73
CA ASP A 160 6.50 -10.17 32.78
C ASP A 160 6.08 -10.03 31.31
N ARG A 161 5.83 -8.79 30.87
CA ARG A 161 5.92 -8.48 29.44
C ARG A 161 7.08 -7.50 29.24
N PRO A 162 8.26 -7.98 28.79
CA PRO A 162 9.36 -7.10 28.43
C PRO A 162 8.82 -6.06 27.45
N GLY A 163 9.12 -4.79 27.70
CA GLY A 163 8.82 -3.72 26.76
C GLY A 163 9.55 -4.01 25.45
N LEU A 164 8.84 -4.60 24.48
CA LEU A 164 9.40 -4.91 23.16
C LEU A 164 9.76 -3.59 22.46
N ASP A 165 11.04 -3.35 22.22
CA ASP A 165 11.49 -2.37 21.24
C ASP A 165 11.04 -2.88 19.85
N PRO A 166 10.18 -2.13 19.14
CA PRO A 166 9.67 -2.53 17.82
C PRO A 166 10.78 -2.79 16.80
N SER A 167 11.93 -2.12 16.97
CA SER A 167 13.12 -2.25 16.14
C SER A 167 13.85 -3.59 16.34
N ASN A 168 13.46 -4.37 17.36
CA ASN A 168 14.16 -5.57 17.79
C ASN A 168 13.24 -6.82 17.84
N ILE A 169 12.06 -6.74 17.22
CA ILE A 169 11.17 -7.90 17.06
C ILE A 169 11.71 -8.74 15.92
N ASP A 170 12.19 -9.95 16.22
CA ASP A 170 12.57 -10.91 15.18
C ASP A 170 11.33 -11.55 14.50
N MET A 171 11.57 -12.26 13.39
CA MET A 171 10.51 -12.91 12.63
C MET A 171 9.69 -13.92 13.46
N GLU A 172 10.31 -14.64 14.40
CA GLU A 172 9.60 -15.67 15.19
C GLU A 172 8.71 -15.04 16.27
N ALA A 173 9.21 -14.00 16.95
CA ALA A 173 8.44 -13.18 17.85
C ALA A 173 7.25 -12.53 17.12
N PHE A 174 7.47 -12.05 15.89
CA PHE A 174 6.41 -11.52 15.03
C PHE A 174 5.36 -12.57 14.69
N LEU A 175 5.74 -13.76 14.22
CA LEU A 175 4.79 -14.84 13.89
C LEU A 175 3.99 -15.28 15.11
N LYS A 176 4.60 -15.26 16.31
CA LYS A 176 3.90 -15.52 17.57
C LYS A 176 2.84 -14.45 17.87
N ILE A 177 3.13 -13.17 17.60
CA ILE A 177 2.15 -12.07 17.71
C ILE A 177 1.01 -12.27 16.72
N CYS A 178 1.31 -12.73 15.49
CA CYS A 178 0.32 -13.05 14.47
C CYS A 178 -0.50 -14.31 14.77
N HIS A 179 -0.23 -15.02 15.88
CA HIS A 179 -0.85 -16.31 16.19
C HIS A 179 -0.62 -17.40 15.12
N ILE A 180 0.51 -17.33 14.39
CA ILE A 180 0.89 -18.34 13.41
C ILE A 180 1.67 -19.46 14.11
N PRO A 181 1.15 -20.70 14.14
CA PRO A 181 1.79 -21.79 14.88
C PRO A 181 3.19 -22.14 14.36
N LEU A 182 4.09 -22.57 15.24
CA LEU A 182 5.41 -23.13 14.86
C LEU A 182 5.30 -24.29 13.86
N ARG A 183 4.18 -25.03 13.89
CA ARG A 183 3.92 -26.19 13.00
C ARG A 183 3.31 -25.82 11.66
N ASP A 184 2.99 -24.56 11.40
CA ASP A 184 2.54 -24.11 10.09
C ASP A 184 3.71 -24.10 9.10
N LYS A 185 4.01 -25.29 8.56
CA LYS A 185 5.10 -25.51 7.62
C LYS A 185 4.90 -24.77 6.31
N HIS A 186 3.65 -24.56 5.89
CA HIS A 186 3.33 -23.92 4.61
C HIS A 186 3.69 -22.43 4.66
N THR A 187 3.19 -21.70 5.64
CA THR A 187 3.52 -20.27 5.83
C THR A 187 5.02 -20.06 5.99
N ARG A 188 5.69 -20.92 6.78
CA ARG A 188 7.14 -20.86 6.99
C ARG A 188 7.96 -21.17 5.73
N ALA A 189 7.50 -22.13 4.93
CA ALA A 189 8.10 -22.43 3.64
C ALA A 189 8.01 -21.23 2.70
N LEU A 190 6.87 -20.53 2.65
CA LEU A 190 6.70 -19.34 1.82
C LEU A 190 7.58 -18.17 2.27
N ILE A 191 7.68 -17.92 3.57
CA ILE A 191 8.62 -16.95 4.14
C ILE A 191 10.05 -17.25 3.67
N THR A 192 10.44 -18.53 3.70
CA THR A 192 11.77 -18.97 3.26
C THR A 192 11.95 -18.84 1.74
N ILE A 193 10.98 -19.29 0.94
CA ILE A 193 11.01 -19.27 -0.54
C ILE A 193 11.14 -17.84 -1.06
N HIS A 194 10.38 -16.92 -0.46
CA HIS A 194 10.37 -15.50 -0.84
C HIS A 194 11.45 -14.67 -0.12
N ARG A 195 12.24 -15.30 0.77
CA ARG A 195 13.29 -14.68 1.59
C ARG A 195 12.77 -13.46 2.35
N LEU A 196 11.60 -13.60 2.97
CA LEU A 196 10.99 -12.59 3.81
C LEU A 196 11.77 -12.52 5.13
N HIS A 197 12.87 -11.76 5.14
CA HIS A 197 13.86 -11.79 6.22
C HIS A 197 13.45 -11.04 7.49
N HIS A 198 12.69 -9.96 7.32
CA HIS A 198 12.27 -9.10 8.41
C HIS A 198 10.77 -8.88 8.35
N TRP A 199 10.11 -8.76 9.51
CA TRP A 199 8.65 -8.69 9.59
C TRP A 199 8.09 -7.42 8.94
N THR A 200 8.87 -6.34 8.87
CA THR A 200 8.46 -5.08 8.22
C THR A 200 8.15 -5.28 6.74
N VAL A 201 8.62 -6.37 6.10
CA VAL A 201 8.20 -6.71 4.73
C VAL A 201 6.69 -6.84 4.59
N PHE A 202 5.99 -7.23 5.65
CA PHE A 202 4.54 -7.37 5.68
C PHE A 202 3.81 -6.03 5.80
N ASP A 203 4.50 -4.95 6.18
CA ASP A 203 3.96 -3.58 6.16
C ASP A 203 3.71 -3.09 4.73
N TYR A 204 4.48 -3.65 3.78
CA TYR A 204 4.43 -3.32 2.36
C TYR A 204 3.62 -4.32 1.53
N LEU A 205 2.95 -5.27 2.17
CA LEU A 205 2.19 -6.33 1.49
C LEU A 205 0.74 -6.35 1.95
N SER A 206 -0.16 -6.14 0.99
CA SER A 206 -1.59 -6.37 1.13
C SER A 206 -1.92 -7.87 1.23
N ILE A 207 -3.13 -8.16 1.67
CA ILE A 207 -3.66 -9.53 1.72
C ILE A 207 -3.70 -10.15 0.32
N GLU A 208 -4.08 -9.37 -0.69
CA GLU A 208 -4.12 -9.77 -2.09
C GLU A 208 -2.73 -10.13 -2.63
N GLU A 209 -1.71 -9.35 -2.30
CA GLU A 209 -0.33 -9.62 -2.72
C GLU A 209 0.22 -10.87 -2.02
N LEU A 210 -0.04 -11.03 -0.72
CA LEU A 210 0.31 -12.24 0.03
C LEU A 210 -0.34 -13.49 -0.61
N LYS A 211 -1.61 -13.38 -1.02
CA LYS A 211 -2.28 -14.45 -1.76
C LYS A 211 -1.65 -14.70 -3.13
N SER A 212 -1.26 -13.65 -3.85
CA SER A 212 -0.62 -13.79 -5.17
C SER A 212 0.67 -14.60 -5.10
N ILE A 213 1.40 -14.49 -3.98
CA ILE A 213 2.63 -15.22 -3.69
C ILE A 213 2.40 -16.53 -2.90
N LYS A 214 1.14 -17.02 -2.91
CA LYS A 214 0.67 -18.32 -2.43
C LYS A 214 0.44 -18.45 -0.91
N PHE A 215 0.46 -17.36 -0.15
CA PHE A 215 -0.05 -17.44 1.23
C PHE A 215 -1.54 -17.76 1.22
N SER A 216 -1.95 -18.63 2.12
CA SER A 216 -3.37 -18.89 2.37
C SER A 216 -4.02 -17.65 3.01
N LEU A 217 -5.32 -17.47 2.78
CA LEU A 217 -6.06 -16.30 3.26
C LEU A 217 -5.94 -16.08 4.77
N GLY A 218 -6.04 -17.15 5.58
CA GLY A 218 -5.91 -17.09 7.04
C GLY A 218 -4.58 -16.48 7.50
N PRO A 219 -3.43 -17.09 7.17
CA PRO A 219 -2.11 -16.51 7.44
C PRO A 219 -1.94 -15.09 6.88
N ALA A 220 -2.44 -14.79 5.68
CA ALA A 220 -2.34 -13.44 5.12
C ALA A 220 -3.06 -12.38 5.97
N ILE A 221 -4.27 -12.68 6.45
CA ILE A 221 -5.01 -11.81 7.39
C ILE A 221 -4.24 -11.68 8.71
N LEU A 222 -3.74 -12.79 9.25
CA LEU A 222 -3.02 -12.81 10.53
C LEU A 222 -1.72 -12.01 10.49
N LEU A 223 -0.95 -12.10 9.40
CA LEU A 223 0.26 -11.31 9.19
C LEU A 223 -0.06 -9.81 9.16
N ASN A 224 -1.09 -9.42 8.40
CA ASN A 224 -1.49 -8.01 8.27
C ASN A 224 -2.05 -7.45 9.60
N ALA A 225 -2.83 -8.24 10.32
CA ALA A 225 -3.31 -7.89 11.67
C ALA A 225 -2.15 -7.78 12.68
N GLY A 226 -1.16 -8.66 12.59
CA GLY A 226 0.04 -8.61 13.43
C GLY A 226 0.88 -7.35 13.20
N VAL A 227 1.04 -6.93 11.95
CA VAL A 227 1.68 -5.64 11.61
C VAL A 227 0.93 -4.49 12.26
N THR A 228 -0.39 -4.44 12.11
CA THR A 228 -1.23 -3.38 12.67
C THR A 228 -1.11 -3.32 14.20
N GLU A 229 -1.10 -4.46 14.88
CA GLU A 229 -0.93 -4.51 16.33
C GLU A 229 0.45 -4.04 16.78
N ILE A 230 1.51 -4.36 16.03
CA ILE A 230 2.85 -3.84 16.34
C ILE A 230 2.87 -2.33 16.15
N ASN A 231 2.46 -1.83 14.98
CA ASN A 231 2.44 -0.39 14.67
C ASN A 231 1.65 0.40 15.72
N ARG A 232 0.48 -0.10 16.14
CA ARG A 232 -0.30 0.48 17.24
C ARG A 232 0.49 0.57 18.55
N ARG A 233 1.27 -0.46 18.91
CA ARG A 233 2.13 -0.43 20.10
C ARG A 233 3.31 0.54 19.95
N ILE A 234 3.81 0.76 18.74
CA ILE A 234 4.85 1.77 18.48
C ILE A 234 4.27 3.16 18.77
N ASP A 235 3.09 3.44 18.23
CA ASP A 235 2.50 4.77 18.31
C ASP A 235 2.05 5.10 19.74
N SER A 236 1.43 4.16 20.45
CA SER A 236 1.09 4.36 21.87
C SER A 236 2.32 4.60 22.76
N LYS A 237 3.52 4.12 22.38
CA LYS A 237 4.77 4.38 23.10
C LYS A 237 5.34 5.78 22.81
N LYS A 238 5.07 6.35 21.64
CA LYS A 238 5.49 7.72 21.30
C LYS A 238 4.68 8.73 22.11
N GLU A 239 3.36 8.53 22.18
CA GLU A 239 2.45 9.38 22.97
C GLU A 239 2.81 9.36 24.45
N SER A 240 3.13 8.20 25.03
CA SER A 240 3.55 8.10 26.44
C SER A 240 4.92 8.71 26.76
N LYS A 241 5.75 9.03 25.76
CA LYS A 241 7.07 9.66 25.95
C LYS A 241 7.04 11.17 25.72
N GLU A 242 6.08 11.69 24.96
CA GLU A 242 5.92 13.13 24.74
C GLU A 242 5.43 13.87 26.00
N ASP A 243 4.74 13.19 26.92
CA ASP A 243 4.31 13.77 28.20
C ASP A 243 5.44 13.90 29.25
N ASP A 244 6.55 13.17 29.09
CA ASP A 244 7.69 13.16 30.03
C ASP A 244 8.93 13.94 29.52
N GLU A 245 9.05 14.23 28.21
CA GLU A 245 10.19 14.93 27.62
C GLU A 245 9.77 16.16 26.78
N ALA A 246 9.18 17.16 27.43
CA ALA A 246 9.16 18.54 26.94
C ALA A 246 10.56 19.18 26.99
N SER A 247 11.58 18.55 26.39
CA SER A 247 12.88 19.14 26.04
C SER A 247 13.85 18.09 25.46
N THR A 248 13.52 17.46 24.34
CA THR A 248 14.44 17.18 23.21
C THR A 248 13.78 16.22 22.22
N SER A 249 12.89 16.74 21.37
CA SER A 249 12.58 16.06 20.10
C SER A 249 13.81 16.16 19.18
N LYS A 250 14.78 15.28 19.44
CA LYS A 250 15.77 14.84 18.48
C LYS A 250 15.60 13.32 18.41
N ARG A 251 14.56 12.86 17.71
CA ARG A 251 14.75 11.64 16.90
C ARG A 251 15.97 11.99 16.07
N SER A 252 17.10 11.37 16.38
CA SER A 252 18.37 11.69 15.76
C SER A 252 18.15 11.73 14.25
N LYS A 253 18.07 12.94 13.68
CA LYS A 253 18.47 13.19 12.32
C LYS A 253 19.91 12.73 12.31
N LEU A 254 20.13 11.43 12.10
CA LEU A 254 21.37 10.97 11.55
C LEU A 254 21.49 11.84 10.31
N ASN A 255 22.48 12.73 10.33
CA ASN A 255 22.80 13.60 9.23
C ASN A 255 23.39 12.68 8.16
N LEU A 256 22.53 11.84 7.58
CA LEU A 256 22.88 10.81 6.63
C LEU A 256 23.04 11.57 5.32
N ASP A 257 24.27 11.77 4.92
CA ASP A 257 24.56 12.26 3.57
C ASP A 257 24.36 11.09 2.60
N PRO A 258 23.36 11.13 1.71
CA PRO A 258 23.07 10.05 0.77
C PRO A 258 24.25 9.72 -0.15
N LYS A 259 25.19 10.66 -0.36
CA LYS A 259 26.39 10.45 -1.18
C LYS A 259 27.42 9.54 -0.52
N THR A 260 27.59 9.70 0.79
CA THR A 260 28.62 8.99 1.56
C THR A 260 28.07 7.74 2.23
N LEU A 261 26.77 7.46 2.06
CA LEU A 261 26.14 6.26 2.56
C LEU A 261 26.64 5.02 1.83
N GLU A 262 27.49 4.25 2.50
CA GLU A 262 28.00 2.98 1.98
C GLU A 262 26.88 1.93 1.82
N MET A 263 27.05 1.03 0.85
CA MET A 263 26.12 -0.08 0.58
C MET A 263 25.79 -0.90 1.85
N GLU A 264 26.78 -1.19 2.71
CA GLU A 264 26.55 -1.97 3.93
C GLU A 264 25.71 -1.22 4.97
N ALA A 265 25.90 0.10 5.08
CA ALA A 265 25.07 0.94 5.94
C ALA A 265 23.64 1.04 5.41
N PHE A 266 23.48 1.19 4.08
CA PHE A 266 22.19 1.14 3.41
C PHE A 266 21.46 -0.19 3.66
N LEU A 267 22.11 -1.33 3.42
CA LEU A 267 21.49 -2.64 3.62
C LEU A 267 21.05 -2.86 5.09
N LYS A 268 21.84 -2.38 6.06
CA LYS A 268 21.44 -2.41 7.48
C LYS A 268 20.20 -1.56 7.74
N LEU A 269 20.14 -0.37 7.14
CA LEU A 269 18.97 0.52 7.23
C LEU A 269 17.72 -0.13 6.61
N SER A 270 17.87 -0.87 5.51
CA SER A 270 16.82 -1.66 4.86
C SER A 270 16.37 -2.90 5.67
N HIS A 271 16.87 -3.12 6.88
CA HIS A 271 16.66 -4.36 7.65
C HIS A 271 17.08 -5.63 6.90
N PHE A 272 18.08 -5.51 6.03
CA PHE A 272 18.55 -6.60 5.21
C PHE A 272 19.59 -7.45 5.96
N PRO A 273 19.42 -8.77 6.08
CA PRO A 273 20.39 -9.59 6.81
C PRO A 273 21.68 -9.75 6.01
N LEU A 274 22.81 -9.45 6.66
CA LEU A 274 24.16 -9.59 6.08
C LEU A 274 24.48 -11.03 5.63
N THR A 275 23.74 -12.03 6.12
CA THR A 275 23.92 -13.45 5.81
C THR A 275 23.26 -13.90 4.49
N ASP A 276 22.45 -13.04 3.84
CA ASP A 276 21.83 -13.39 2.57
C ASP A 276 22.85 -13.39 1.41
N LYS A 277 23.49 -14.54 1.20
CA LYS A 277 24.43 -14.77 0.11
C LYS A 277 23.83 -14.60 -1.28
N HIS A 278 22.55 -14.94 -1.49
CA HIS A 278 21.92 -14.89 -2.83
C HIS A 278 21.82 -13.45 -3.31
N THR A 279 21.27 -12.57 -2.47
CA THR A 279 21.11 -11.16 -2.81
C THR A 279 22.46 -10.47 -2.96
N ARG A 280 23.43 -10.79 -2.08
CA ARG A 280 24.80 -10.29 -2.22
C ARG A 280 25.46 -10.73 -3.52
N SER A 281 25.31 -12.00 -3.90
CA SER A 281 25.80 -12.50 -5.18
C SER A 281 25.16 -11.76 -6.35
N LEU A 282 23.87 -11.41 -6.29
CA LEU A 282 23.24 -10.60 -7.35
C LEU A 282 23.77 -9.18 -7.42
N ILE A 283 24.00 -8.52 -6.28
CA ILE A 283 24.66 -7.21 -6.22
C ILE A 283 26.04 -7.29 -6.89
N THR A 284 26.81 -8.34 -6.61
CA THR A 284 28.12 -8.58 -7.24
C THR A 284 28.01 -8.89 -8.74
N ILE A 285 27.11 -9.79 -9.14
CA ILE A 285 26.90 -10.18 -10.55
C ILE A 285 26.50 -8.98 -11.40
N HIS A 286 25.62 -8.13 -10.87
CA HIS A 286 25.17 -6.92 -11.54
C HIS A 286 26.13 -5.73 -11.38
N ARG A 287 27.24 -5.92 -10.65
CA ARG A 287 28.25 -4.88 -10.34
C ARG A 287 27.63 -3.61 -9.75
N ILE A 288 26.69 -3.79 -8.82
CA ILE A 288 26.04 -2.68 -8.14
C ILE A 288 26.99 -2.17 -7.04
N HIS A 289 27.70 -1.08 -7.32
CA HIS A 289 28.69 -0.50 -6.41
C HIS A 289 28.09 0.47 -5.40
N HIS A 290 26.99 1.13 -5.75
CA HIS A 290 26.34 2.12 -4.91
C HIS A 290 24.83 1.83 -4.80
N TRP A 291 24.25 2.12 -3.63
CA TRP A 291 22.84 1.83 -3.36
C TRP A 291 21.89 2.67 -4.21
N SER A 292 22.34 3.82 -4.73
CA SER A 292 21.52 4.70 -5.56
C SER A 292 21.00 4.02 -6.83
N VAL A 293 21.61 2.91 -7.29
CA VAL A 293 21.05 2.07 -8.36
C VAL A 293 19.61 1.68 -8.08
N PHE A 294 19.27 1.39 -6.81
CA PHE A 294 17.94 0.95 -6.41
C PHE A 294 16.89 2.06 -6.46
N LYS A 295 17.29 3.34 -6.58
CA LYS A 295 16.35 4.45 -6.85
C LYS A 295 15.65 4.30 -8.21
N TYR A 296 16.31 3.62 -9.13
CA TYR A 296 15.87 3.46 -10.51
C TYR A 296 15.31 2.06 -10.80
N LEU A 297 15.04 1.28 -9.75
CA LEU A 297 14.52 -0.08 -9.88
C LEU A 297 13.28 -0.26 -9.01
N THR A 298 12.18 -0.59 -9.64
CA THR A 298 10.97 -1.07 -8.96
C THR A 298 11.18 -2.47 -8.38
N VAL A 299 10.27 -2.90 -7.49
CA VAL A 299 10.25 -4.28 -6.96
C VAL A 299 10.18 -5.29 -8.11
N GLU A 300 9.42 -4.98 -9.16
CA GLU A 300 9.19 -5.87 -10.29
C GLU A 300 10.41 -5.98 -11.20
N GLU A 301 11.11 -4.88 -11.44
CA GLU A 301 12.38 -4.88 -12.17
C GLU A 301 13.47 -5.60 -11.39
N MET A 302 13.56 -5.40 -10.07
CA MET A 302 14.46 -6.17 -9.20
C MET A 302 14.17 -7.68 -9.29
N ARG A 303 12.90 -8.06 -9.33
CA ARG A 303 12.51 -9.47 -9.51
C ARG A 303 12.85 -10.01 -10.89
N ALA A 304 12.72 -9.21 -11.94
CA ALA A 304 13.13 -9.57 -13.29
C ALA A 304 14.63 -9.91 -13.36
N ILE A 305 15.45 -9.19 -12.59
CA ILE A 305 16.90 -9.43 -12.46
C ILE A 305 17.26 -10.41 -11.31
N LYS A 306 16.30 -11.25 -10.91
CA LYS A 306 16.42 -12.41 -9.99
C LYS A 306 16.49 -12.11 -8.50
N PHE A 307 16.29 -10.87 -8.05
CA PHE A 307 16.08 -10.63 -6.62
C PHE A 307 14.81 -11.36 -6.17
N ARG A 308 14.84 -11.91 -4.96
CA ARG A 308 13.61 -12.46 -4.35
C ARG A 308 12.75 -11.30 -3.86
N LEU A 309 11.46 -11.58 -3.70
CA LEU A 309 10.47 -10.58 -3.32
C LEU A 309 10.82 -9.86 -2.01
N GLY A 310 11.19 -10.61 -0.96
CA GLY A 310 11.57 -10.02 0.32
C GLY A 310 12.73 -9.02 0.21
N PRO A 311 13.89 -9.42 -0.35
CA PRO A 311 14.98 -8.50 -0.66
C PRO A 311 14.57 -7.27 -1.47
N ALA A 312 13.78 -7.46 -2.54
CA ALA A 312 13.34 -6.37 -3.40
C ALA A 312 12.47 -5.34 -2.65
N ILE A 313 11.54 -5.81 -1.81
CA ILE A 313 10.70 -4.94 -0.98
C ILE A 313 11.54 -4.19 0.06
N LEU A 314 12.41 -4.90 0.79
CA LEU A 314 13.23 -4.30 1.85
C LEU A 314 14.22 -3.26 1.30
N ILE A 315 14.83 -3.53 0.15
CA ILE A 315 15.70 -2.58 -0.53
C ILE A 315 14.92 -1.33 -0.94
N ASN A 316 13.75 -1.49 -1.56
CA ASN A 316 12.91 -0.35 -1.97
C ASN A 316 12.46 0.48 -0.75
N ALA A 317 12.01 -0.17 0.31
CA ALA A 317 11.68 0.48 1.57
C ALA A 317 12.88 1.25 2.16
N GLY A 318 14.08 0.68 2.07
CA GLY A 318 15.31 1.35 2.49
C GLY A 318 15.62 2.60 1.67
N VAL A 319 15.37 2.59 0.35
CA VAL A 319 15.52 3.78 -0.50
C VAL A 319 14.58 4.90 -0.01
N SER A 320 13.31 4.57 0.25
CA SER A 320 12.34 5.54 0.81
C SER A 320 12.81 6.08 2.16
N GLU A 321 13.36 5.23 3.03
CA GLU A 321 13.84 5.64 4.34
C GLU A 321 15.07 6.56 4.27
N VAL A 322 16.03 6.28 3.38
CA VAL A 322 17.16 7.21 3.13
C VAL A 322 16.62 8.55 2.66
N ASN A 323 15.67 8.54 1.72
CA ASN A 323 15.14 9.78 1.17
C ASN A 323 14.42 10.61 2.24
N ARG A 324 13.63 9.94 3.09
CA ARG A 324 12.95 10.56 4.23
C ARG A 324 13.92 11.14 5.25
N GLN A 325 15.01 10.44 5.58
CA GLN A 325 16.01 10.91 6.56
C GLN A 325 16.82 12.10 6.06
N ALA A 326 17.12 12.14 4.76
CA ALA A 326 17.84 13.24 4.13
C ALA A 326 16.97 14.49 3.88
N GLY A 327 15.67 14.42 4.16
CA GLY A 327 14.75 15.56 4.05
C GLY A 327 14.24 15.81 2.64
N PHE A 328 14.20 14.77 1.78
CA PHE A 328 13.60 14.86 0.45
C PHE A 328 12.09 14.65 0.57
N GLU A 329 11.29 15.58 0.01
CA GLU A 329 9.83 15.39 -0.09
C GLU A 329 9.52 14.24 -1.04
N ASP A 330 8.46 13.48 -0.76
CA ASP A 330 8.04 12.29 -1.50
C ASP A 330 7.69 12.63 -2.96
N GLU A 331 8.69 12.70 -3.83
CA GLU A 331 8.52 12.28 -5.23
C GLU A 331 8.33 10.78 -5.23
N LYS A 332 7.09 10.38 -4.92
CA LYS A 332 6.44 9.09 -5.12
C LYS A 332 7.40 8.01 -5.67
N CYS A 333 8.29 7.50 -4.83
CA CYS A 333 8.95 6.22 -5.05
C CYS A 333 7.85 5.18 -4.86
N GLY A 334 7.08 4.99 -5.92
CA GLY A 334 5.87 4.19 -5.92
C GLY A 334 6.23 2.78 -5.50
N LEU A 335 5.87 2.43 -4.27
CA LEU A 335 5.55 1.05 -3.94
C LEU A 335 4.23 0.72 -4.67
N VAL A 336 4.29 0.67 -6.00
CA VAL A 336 3.20 0.24 -6.86
C VAL A 336 3.53 -1.19 -7.24
N ILE A 337 3.19 -2.11 -6.35
CA ILE A 337 3.06 -3.52 -6.73
C ILE A 337 1.74 -3.60 -7.51
N GLY A 338 1.83 -3.36 -8.82
CA GLY A 338 0.72 -3.45 -9.77
C GLY A 338 0.00 -2.13 -10.06
N GLU A 339 0.38 -1.46 -11.15
CA GLU A 339 -0.51 -0.49 -11.78
C GLU A 339 -1.75 -1.21 -12.32
N ARG A 340 -2.92 -0.62 -12.04
CA ARG A 340 -4.21 -0.97 -12.64
C ARG A 340 -4.12 -0.82 -14.16
N SER A 341 -4.06 -1.94 -14.88
CA SER A 341 -4.41 -1.95 -16.31
C SER A 341 -5.88 -1.54 -16.45
N LYS A 342 -6.14 -0.36 -17.01
CA LYS A 342 -7.47 0.01 -17.49
C LYS A 342 -7.72 -0.76 -18.79
N LEU A 343 -8.48 -1.85 -18.71
CA LEU A 343 -9.07 -2.53 -19.87
C LEU A 343 -10.39 -1.84 -20.21
N ASN A 344 -10.69 -1.70 -21.51
CA ASN A 344 -12.06 -1.45 -21.95
C ASN A 344 -12.97 -2.64 -21.57
N PRO A 345 -14.29 -2.44 -21.40
CA PRO A 345 -15.24 -3.50 -21.05
C PRO A 345 -15.32 -4.67 -22.06
N ASP A 346 -14.74 -4.52 -23.25
CA ASP A 346 -14.71 -5.51 -24.33
C ASP A 346 -13.34 -6.20 -24.52
N GLY A 347 -12.35 -5.88 -23.66
CA GLY A 347 -11.07 -6.57 -23.65
C GLY A 347 -10.08 -6.17 -24.76
N THR A 348 -10.28 -5.04 -25.45
CA THR A 348 -9.28 -4.51 -26.39
C THR A 348 -8.38 -3.43 -25.78
N LEU A 349 -7.12 -3.40 -26.23
CA LEU A 349 -6.10 -2.42 -25.83
C LEU A 349 -6.40 -1.05 -26.49
N ILE A 350 -6.37 0.02 -25.69
CA ILE A 350 -6.47 1.39 -26.19
C ILE A 350 -5.18 1.70 -26.97
N PRO A 351 -5.23 2.18 -28.22
CA PRO A 351 -4.04 2.63 -28.92
C PRO A 351 -3.58 3.96 -28.31
N GLU A 352 -2.45 3.97 -27.61
CA GLU A 352 -1.79 5.21 -27.19
C GLU A 352 -1.14 5.88 -28.40
N THR A 353 -1.88 6.78 -29.04
CA THR A 353 -1.27 7.85 -29.84
C THR A 353 -1.00 9.05 -28.94
N GLY A 354 0.28 9.37 -28.75
CA GLY A 354 0.74 10.72 -28.43
C GLY A 354 1.14 10.98 -26.98
N SER A 355 2.45 11.15 -26.80
CA SER A 355 3.12 11.88 -25.70
C SER A 355 3.12 11.20 -24.32
N SER A 356 3.92 10.16 -24.19
CA SER A 356 4.46 9.70 -22.90
C SER A 356 5.31 10.80 -22.27
N ILE A 357 4.75 11.51 -21.29
CA ILE A 357 5.58 12.11 -20.23
C ILE A 357 5.53 11.11 -19.09
N VAL A 358 6.44 10.14 -19.13
CA VAL A 358 6.87 9.42 -17.94
C VAL A 358 7.68 10.43 -17.16
N THR A 359 7.17 10.89 -16.03
CA THR A 359 7.97 11.68 -15.09
C THR A 359 9.07 10.76 -14.57
N GLU A 360 10.29 10.92 -15.08
CA GLU A 360 11.48 10.29 -14.51
C GLU A 360 11.64 10.76 -13.05
N PRO A 361 12.01 9.88 -12.10
CA PRO A 361 12.29 10.31 -10.73
C PRO A 361 13.41 11.37 -10.74
N SER A 362 13.12 12.57 -10.24
CA SER A 362 14.05 13.69 -10.30
C SER A 362 15.22 13.47 -9.34
N LEU A 363 16.41 13.81 -9.82
CA LEU A 363 17.68 13.80 -9.09
C LEU A 363 17.88 15.10 -8.30
N ASP A 364 16.83 15.61 -7.66
CA ASP A 364 16.75 17.04 -7.35
C ASP A 364 17.94 17.60 -6.54
N HIS A 365 18.58 16.82 -5.67
CA HIS A 365 19.38 17.42 -4.60
C HIS A 365 20.72 16.73 -4.30
N ILE A 366 21.43 16.28 -5.34
CA ILE A 366 22.80 15.74 -5.23
C ILE A 366 23.86 16.78 -4.79
N LEU A 367 23.57 18.06 -4.48
CA LEU A 367 24.62 18.99 -4.01
C LEU A 367 24.18 19.84 -2.82
N SER A 368 25.05 19.97 -1.82
CA SER A 368 24.95 21.02 -0.81
C SER A 368 25.04 22.38 -1.51
N ASN A 369 24.46 23.43 -0.93
CA ASN A 369 24.43 24.78 -1.49
C ASN A 369 25.83 25.39 -1.78
N GLN A 370 26.94 24.71 -1.45
CA GLN A 370 28.31 25.11 -1.75
C GLN A 370 28.87 24.57 -3.08
N ASP A 371 28.34 23.47 -3.64
CA ASP A 371 28.83 22.85 -4.89
C ASP A 371 28.09 23.32 -6.15
N ARG A 372 27.19 24.32 -6.02
CA ARG A 372 26.52 24.97 -7.16
C ARG A 372 27.48 25.83 -8.01
N SER A 373 28.80 25.65 -7.87
CA SER A 373 29.78 26.15 -8.83
C SER A 373 29.67 25.37 -10.14
N ARG A 374 28.70 25.80 -10.96
CA ARG A 374 28.70 25.77 -12.43
C ARG A 374 29.59 24.69 -13.06
N LEU A 375 29.10 23.45 -13.10
CA LEU A 375 29.70 22.39 -13.92
C LEU A 375 29.61 22.82 -15.39
N ASP A 376 30.76 22.98 -16.04
CA ASP A 376 30.89 23.21 -17.48
C ASP A 376 30.92 21.83 -18.17
N PRO A 377 29.82 21.38 -18.80
CA PRO A 377 29.71 20.00 -19.30
C PRO A 377 30.76 19.70 -20.39
N ASP A 378 31.25 20.73 -21.06
CA ASP A 378 32.24 20.62 -22.13
C ASP A 378 33.67 20.45 -21.59
N LYS A 379 33.88 20.69 -20.29
CA LYS A 379 35.17 20.49 -19.59
C LYS A 379 35.16 19.33 -18.61
N LEU A 380 34.02 18.66 -18.46
CA LEU A 380 33.88 17.55 -17.53
C LEU A 380 34.66 16.34 -18.07
N GLU A 381 35.69 15.92 -17.34
CA GLU A 381 36.47 14.74 -17.71
C GLU A 381 35.68 13.45 -17.46
N MET A 382 36.10 12.34 -18.08
CA MET A 382 35.43 11.05 -17.92
C MET A 382 35.45 10.59 -16.46
N GLU A 383 36.56 10.83 -15.76
CA GLU A 383 36.77 10.47 -14.36
C GLU A 383 35.80 11.21 -13.44
N ASP A 384 35.66 12.52 -13.62
CA ASP A 384 34.72 13.35 -12.86
C ASP A 384 33.26 12.91 -13.14
N PHE A 385 32.96 12.58 -14.39
CA PHE A 385 31.65 12.03 -14.76
C PHE A 385 31.35 10.70 -14.06
N LEU A 386 32.32 9.78 -14.01
CA LEU A 386 32.15 8.50 -13.34
C LEU A 386 31.98 8.67 -11.82
N GLU A 387 32.65 9.66 -11.22
CA GLU A 387 32.43 10.04 -9.81
C GLU A 387 31.00 10.54 -9.57
N ILE A 388 30.47 11.40 -10.46
CA ILE A 388 29.06 11.83 -10.42
C ILE A 388 28.11 10.64 -10.51
N CYS A 389 28.47 9.62 -11.28
CA CYS A 389 27.70 8.37 -11.41
C CYS A 389 27.84 7.43 -10.20
N TYR A 390 28.65 7.74 -9.18
CA TYR A 390 29.01 6.82 -8.10
C TYR A 390 29.68 5.52 -8.57
N ILE A 391 30.41 5.58 -9.70
CA ILE A 391 31.19 4.46 -10.20
C ILE A 391 32.62 4.59 -9.67
N PRO A 392 33.10 3.62 -8.88
CA PRO A 392 34.42 3.75 -8.26
C PRO A 392 35.53 3.65 -9.30
N ALA A 393 36.64 4.36 -9.03
CA ALA A 393 37.79 4.44 -9.93
C ALA A 393 38.45 3.07 -10.19
N ASP A 394 38.29 2.10 -9.29
CA ASP A 394 38.80 0.74 -9.45
C ASP A 394 37.83 -0.19 -10.20
N CYS A 395 36.73 0.33 -10.75
CA CYS A 395 35.77 -0.46 -11.53
C CYS A 395 36.35 -0.85 -12.92
N GLU A 396 37.22 -1.85 -12.92
CA GLU A 396 37.98 -2.31 -14.08
C GLU A 396 37.06 -2.69 -15.25
N HIS A 397 35.94 -3.38 -14.99
CA HIS A 397 35.00 -3.78 -16.04
C HIS A 397 34.41 -2.59 -16.78
N THR A 398 33.96 -1.56 -16.06
CA THR A 398 33.41 -0.34 -16.67
C THR A 398 34.49 0.37 -17.50
N ARG A 399 35.71 0.47 -16.96
CA ARG A 399 36.84 1.10 -17.66
C ARG A 399 37.27 0.35 -18.91
N ILE A 400 37.39 -0.98 -18.84
CA ILE A 400 37.67 -1.82 -20.01
C ILE A 400 36.54 -1.66 -21.03
N THR A 401 35.28 -1.61 -20.61
CA THR A 401 34.14 -1.43 -21.53
C THR A 401 34.20 -0.08 -22.24
N ILE A 402 34.51 1.00 -21.52
CA ILE A 402 34.73 2.35 -22.09
C ILE A 402 35.87 2.32 -23.11
N PHE A 403 37.00 1.71 -22.74
CA PHE A 403 38.18 1.61 -23.59
C PHE A 403 37.93 0.80 -24.86
N LEU A 404 37.34 -0.40 -24.74
CA LEU A 404 37.06 -1.29 -25.87
C LEU A 404 36.05 -0.70 -26.85
N ASN A 405 35.16 0.17 -26.37
CA ASN A 405 34.19 0.88 -27.21
C ASN A 405 34.69 2.27 -27.68
N PHE A 406 35.97 2.60 -27.45
CA PHE A 406 36.58 3.87 -27.86
C PHE A 406 35.79 5.12 -27.39
N ILE A 407 35.22 5.05 -26.19
CA ILE A 407 34.45 6.16 -25.62
C ILE A 407 35.43 7.15 -24.97
N HIS A 408 35.76 8.21 -25.70
CA HIS A 408 36.74 9.20 -25.25
C HIS A 408 36.17 10.33 -24.38
N HIS A 409 34.85 10.50 -24.37
CA HIS A 409 34.19 11.57 -23.63
C HIS A 409 32.81 11.14 -23.14
N TRP A 410 32.41 11.60 -21.96
CA TRP A 410 31.15 11.20 -21.33
C TRP A 410 29.91 11.57 -22.15
N SER A 411 29.99 12.63 -22.97
CA SER A 411 28.87 13.11 -23.79
C SER A 411 28.33 12.06 -24.76
N VAL A 412 29.10 11.02 -25.09
CA VAL A 412 28.63 9.86 -25.87
C VAL A 412 27.43 9.20 -25.18
N PHE A 413 27.42 9.12 -23.85
CA PHE A 413 26.34 8.50 -23.09
C PHE A 413 25.00 9.23 -23.21
N LYS A 414 24.99 10.51 -23.62
CA LYS A 414 23.75 11.26 -23.92
C LYS A 414 22.90 10.62 -25.01
N TYR A 415 23.53 9.83 -25.86
CA TYR A 415 22.92 9.23 -27.04
C TYR A 415 22.69 7.72 -26.89
N LEU A 416 22.95 7.17 -25.70
CA LEU A 416 22.82 5.74 -25.42
C LEU A 416 21.73 5.50 -24.40
N SER A 417 20.74 4.69 -24.79
CA SER A 417 19.75 4.15 -23.85
C SER A 417 20.36 3.10 -22.93
N LEU A 418 19.66 2.81 -21.83
CA LEU A 418 20.02 1.72 -20.92
C LEU A 418 20.21 0.37 -21.63
N GLN A 419 19.40 0.07 -22.66
CA GLN A 419 19.54 -1.16 -23.43
C GLN A 419 20.80 -1.15 -24.29
N GLN A 420 21.09 -0.04 -24.97
CA GLN A 420 22.31 0.09 -25.77
C GLN A 420 23.57 0.01 -24.91
N LEU A 421 23.56 0.56 -23.69
CA LEU A 421 24.65 0.40 -22.73
C LEU A 421 24.89 -1.09 -22.39
N LYS A 422 23.83 -1.87 -22.20
CA LYS A 422 23.95 -3.32 -21.99
C LYS A 422 24.47 -4.04 -23.24
N ASP A 423 24.02 -3.64 -24.42
CA ASP A 423 24.42 -4.25 -25.69
C ASP A 423 25.92 -4.04 -25.97
N ILE A 424 26.50 -2.92 -25.51
CA ILE A 424 27.96 -2.66 -25.57
C ILE A 424 28.71 -3.20 -24.34
N SER A 425 28.12 -4.14 -23.61
CA SER A 425 28.74 -4.91 -22.50
C SER A 425 28.88 -4.20 -21.15
N PHE A 426 28.21 -3.06 -20.91
CA PHE A 426 28.11 -2.55 -19.54
C PHE A 426 27.28 -3.52 -18.69
N SER A 427 27.78 -3.78 -17.47
CA SER A 427 26.97 -4.48 -16.46
C SER A 427 25.79 -3.62 -16.04
N LEU A 428 24.73 -4.26 -15.53
CA LEU A 428 23.47 -3.57 -15.21
C LEU A 428 23.64 -2.38 -14.26
N GLY A 429 24.42 -2.53 -13.18
CA GLY A 429 24.68 -1.47 -12.20
C GLY A 429 25.29 -0.22 -12.84
N PRO A 430 26.48 -0.33 -13.47
CA PRO A 430 27.10 0.79 -14.19
C PRO A 430 26.21 1.37 -15.28
N ALA A 431 25.47 0.55 -16.03
CA ALA A 431 24.58 1.04 -17.09
C ALA A 431 23.45 1.94 -16.53
N ILE A 432 22.84 1.55 -15.40
CA ILE A 432 21.83 2.38 -14.72
C ILE A 432 22.45 3.67 -14.20
N LEU A 433 23.61 3.59 -13.54
CA LEU A 433 24.29 4.74 -12.95
C LEU A 433 24.76 5.75 -14.00
N ILE A 434 25.28 5.29 -15.14
CA ILE A 434 25.67 6.15 -16.26
C ILE A 434 24.44 6.87 -16.82
N ASN A 435 23.34 6.15 -17.05
CA ASN A 435 22.12 6.75 -17.57
C ASN A 435 21.57 7.83 -16.62
N ALA A 436 21.56 7.55 -15.31
CA ALA A 436 21.17 8.51 -14.28
C ALA A 436 22.14 9.71 -14.18
N GLY A 437 23.45 9.46 -14.24
CA GLY A 437 24.48 10.49 -14.17
C GLY A 437 24.46 11.44 -15.37
N VAL A 438 24.09 10.97 -16.56
CA VAL A 438 23.84 11.83 -17.72
C VAL A 438 22.73 12.82 -17.43
N SER A 439 21.58 12.35 -16.93
CA SER A 439 20.46 13.23 -16.55
C SER A 439 20.90 14.25 -15.50
N GLU A 440 21.73 13.85 -14.54
CA GLU A 440 22.24 14.75 -13.51
C GLU A 440 23.17 15.84 -14.06
N VAL A 441 24.13 15.48 -14.93
CA VAL A 441 25.02 16.47 -15.55
C VAL A 441 24.23 17.45 -16.42
N ILE A 442 23.24 16.96 -17.17
CA ILE A 442 22.36 17.83 -17.96
C ILE A 442 21.61 18.79 -17.04
N ARG A 443 21.00 18.30 -15.96
CA ARG A 443 20.27 19.13 -14.99
C ARG A 443 21.15 20.21 -14.33
N LEU A 444 22.37 19.85 -13.92
CA LEU A 444 23.34 20.78 -13.33
C LEU A 444 23.81 21.84 -14.34
N SER A 445 23.78 21.53 -15.63
CA SER A 445 24.13 22.46 -16.70
C SER A 445 23.00 23.40 -17.12
N THR A 446 21.73 22.98 -16.97
CA THR A 446 20.54 23.72 -17.44
C THR A 446 19.85 24.56 -16.36
N SER A 447 20.24 24.43 -15.09
CA SER A 447 19.73 25.26 -13.97
C SER A 447 20.18 26.74 -14.03
N VAL A 448 20.48 27.25 -15.22
CA VAL A 448 20.88 28.62 -15.56
C VAL A 448 19.91 29.16 -16.62
N VAL A 449 18.67 29.49 -16.22
CA VAL A 449 17.83 30.51 -16.89
C VAL A 449 17.05 31.28 -15.84
#